data_AF-A0AAX3PC02-F1
#
_entry.id   AF-A0AAX3PC02-F1
#
_cell.length_a   1.000
_cell.length_b   1.000
_cell.length_c   1.000
_cell.angle_alpha   90.00
_cell.angle_beta   90.00
_cell.angle_gamma   90.00
#
_symmetry.space_group_name_H-M   'P 1'
#
loop_
_entity.id
_entity.type
_entity.pdbx_description
1 polymer ?
#
loop_
_entity_poly.entity_id
_entity_poly.type
_entity_poly.pdbx_seq_one_letter_code
_entity_poly.pdbx_strand_id
1 'polypeptide(L)' 'MNHAMLEKKKKTGPKPRVTREMALQMKKLNDQGYTQASIGKMFGVADTTVSLTLRKLKDGKYE' A
#
# COMPACT_ATOMS: atom_id res chain seq x y z
N MET A 1 29.59 18.77 14.57
CA MET A 1 28.87 17.77 13.76
C MET A 1 27.63 18.43 13.18
N ASN A 2 27.62 18.73 11.88
CA ASN A 2 26.48 19.38 11.23
C ASN A 2 25.32 18.37 11.13
N HIS A 3 24.25 18.58 11.88
CA HIS A 3 22.96 17.96 11.60
C HIS A 3 22.42 18.57 10.31
N ALA A 4 22.68 17.93 9.17
CA ALA A 4 21.96 18.22 7.95
C ALA A 4 20.47 18.02 8.24
N MET A 5 19.70 19.11 8.29
CA MET A 5 18.25 19.06 8.33
C MET A 5 17.78 18.32 7.07
N LEU A 6 17.43 17.03 7.22
CA LEU A 6 16.76 16.28 6.17
C LEU A 6 15.37 16.90 5.99
N GLU A 7 15.27 17.93 5.15
CA GLU A 7 14.00 18.48 4.71
C GLU A 7 13.17 17.35 4.11
N LYS A 8 12.20 16.86 4.88
CA LYS A 8 11.22 15.89 4.41
C LYS A 8 10.46 16.54 3.26
N LYS A 9 10.80 16.19 2.01
CA LYS A 9 10.03 16.56 0.83
C LYS A 9 8.56 16.22 1.09
N LYS A 10 7.74 17.25 1.30
CA LYS A 10 6.30 17.10 1.44
C LYS A 10 5.81 16.50 0.12
N LYS A 11 5.18 15.32 0.17
CA LYS A 11 4.55 14.72 -1.01
C LYS A 11 3.37 15.62 -1.41
N THR A 12 3.60 16.48 -2.39
CA THR A 12 2.61 17.39 -2.98
C THR A 12 1.80 16.63 -4.03
N GLY A 13 0.82 15.84 -3.59
CA GLY A 13 -0.07 15.13 -4.51
C GLY A 13 -1.15 14.35 -3.78
N PRO A 14 -2.30 14.08 -4.43
CA PRO A 14 -3.34 13.24 -3.87
C PRO A 14 -2.76 11.85 -3.57
N LYS A 15 -3.03 11.33 -2.35
CA LYS A 15 -2.64 9.96 -2.00
C LYS A 15 -3.40 9.00 -2.93
N PRO A 16 -2.73 8.02 -3.57
CA PRO A 16 -3.42 7.00 -4.35
C PRO A 16 -4.44 6.31 -3.44
N ARG A 17 -5.73 6.39 -3.82
CA ARG A 17 -6.82 5.74 -3.09
C ARG A 17 -6.90 4.30 -3.58
N VAL A 18 -6.60 3.35 -2.71
CA VAL A 18 -6.85 1.94 -2.96
C VAL A 18 -8.36 1.72 -2.89
N THR A 19 -8.96 1.32 -4.00
CA THR A 19 -10.39 0.98 -4.08
C THR A 19 -10.67 -0.39 -3.47
N ARG A 20 -11.94 -0.69 -3.20
CA ARG A 20 -12.39 -2.01 -2.74
C ARG A 20 -11.96 -3.13 -3.69
N GLU A 21 -12.10 -2.91 -4.99
CA GLU A 21 -11.73 -3.89 -6.02
C GLU A 21 -10.22 -4.18 -6.00
N MET A 22 -9.40 -3.12 -5.93
CA MET A 22 -7.95 -3.28 -5.78
C MET A 22 -7.61 -4.04 -4.49
N ALA A 23 -8.27 -3.73 -3.38
CA ALA A 23 -8.06 -4.42 -2.11
C ALA A 23 -8.39 -5.92 -2.21
N LEU A 24 -9.52 -6.28 -2.81
CA LEU A 24 -9.92 -7.68 -3.03
C LEU A 24 -8.94 -8.41 -3.96
N GLN A 25 -8.44 -7.77 -5.01
CA GLN A 25 -7.42 -8.35 -5.89
C GLN A 25 -6.09 -8.56 -5.14
N MET A 26 -5.64 -7.58 -4.33
CA MET A 26 -4.46 -7.72 -3.48
C MET A 26 -4.60 -8.90 -2.51
N LYS A 27 -5.80 -9.10 -1.92
CA LYS A 27 -6.08 -10.24 -1.06
C LYS A 27 -5.98 -11.57 -1.81
N LYS A 28 -6.59 -11.67 -3.00
CA LYS A 28 -6.50 -12.89 -3.84
C LYS A 28 -5.05 -13.24 -4.18
N LEU A 29 -4.25 -12.27 -4.59
CA LEU A 29 -2.83 -12.49 -4.92
C LEU A 29 -2.01 -12.88 -3.69
N ASN A 30 -2.27 -12.28 -2.54
CA ASN A 30 -1.60 -12.66 -1.30
C ASN A 30 -1.97 -14.09 -0.86
N ASP A 31 -3.21 -14.52 -1.06
CA ASP A 31 -3.70 -15.89 -0.81
C ASP A 31 -3.05 -16.91 -1.75
N GLN A 32 -2.81 -16.52 -3.01
CA GLN A 32 -2.05 -17.30 -3.99
C GLN A 32 -0.53 -17.38 -3.70
N GLY A 33 -0.04 -16.71 -2.64
CA GLY A 33 1.36 -16.74 -2.22
C GLY A 33 2.27 -15.70 -2.89
N TYR A 34 1.73 -14.73 -3.63
CA TYR A 34 2.53 -13.63 -4.16
C TYR A 34 3.02 -12.71 -3.05
N THR A 35 4.26 -12.19 -3.18
CA THR A 35 4.82 -11.26 -2.21
C THR A 35 4.17 -9.88 -2.32
N GLN A 36 4.07 -9.18 -1.19
CA GLN A 36 3.51 -7.82 -1.13
C GLN A 36 4.28 -6.82 -2.00
N ALA A 37 5.59 -7.03 -2.18
CA ALA A 37 6.42 -6.22 -3.06
C ALA A 37 6.02 -6.39 -4.54
N SER A 38 5.78 -7.63 -4.99
CA SER A 38 5.32 -7.91 -6.37
C SER A 38 3.91 -7.37 -6.60
N ILE A 39 3.01 -7.54 -5.63
CA ILE A 39 1.66 -6.98 -5.67
C ILE A 39 1.73 -5.45 -5.73
N GLY A 40 2.54 -4.82 -4.89
CA GLY A 40 2.72 -3.38 -4.89
C GLY A 40 3.18 -2.84 -6.25
N LYS A 41 4.18 -3.48 -6.87
CA LYS A 41 4.62 -3.16 -8.23
C LYS A 41 3.51 -3.28 -9.27
N MET A 42 2.69 -4.34 -9.20
CA MET A 42 1.57 -4.56 -10.12
C MET A 42 0.52 -3.44 -10.07
N PHE A 43 0.21 -2.94 -8.87
CA PHE A 43 -0.79 -1.89 -8.66
C PHE A 43 -0.21 -0.47 -8.57
N GLY A 44 1.10 -0.30 -8.76
CA GLY A 44 1.77 1.00 -8.61
C GLY A 44 1.72 1.57 -7.19
N VAL A 45 1.66 0.70 -6.17
CA VAL A 45 1.61 1.09 -4.75
C VAL A 45 2.81 0.53 -3.98
N ALA A 46 3.13 1.15 -2.85
CA ALA A 46 4.15 0.63 -1.95
C ALA A 46 3.72 -0.71 -1.34
N ASP A 47 4.67 -1.58 -1.01
CA ASP A 47 4.43 -2.83 -0.27
C ASP A 47 3.72 -2.57 1.06
N THR A 48 4.10 -1.48 1.75
CA THR A 48 3.45 -1.01 2.98
C THR A 48 1.97 -0.67 2.76
N THR A 49 1.61 -0.15 1.59
CA THR A 49 0.20 0.10 1.22
C THR A 49 -0.55 -1.21 1.04
N VAL A 50 0.07 -2.24 0.45
CA VAL A 50 -0.54 -3.58 0.31
C VAL A 50 -0.79 -4.18 1.70
N SER A 51 0.22 -4.16 2.58
CA SER A 51 0.12 -4.62 3.97
C SER A 51 -1.03 -3.94 4.74
N LEU A 52 -1.12 -2.61 4.66
CA LEU A 52 -2.20 -1.85 5.29
C LEU A 52 -3.58 -2.17 4.70
N THR A 53 -3.65 -2.41 3.39
CA THR A 53 -4.89 -2.75 2.69
C THR A 53 -5.42 -4.12 3.13
N LEU A 54 -4.55 -5.12 3.21
CA LEU A 54 -4.90 -6.46 3.71
C LEU A 54 -5.40 -6.41 5.16
N ARG A 55 -4.75 -5.61 6.02
CA ARG A 55 -5.19 -5.40 7.41
C ARG A 55 -6.58 -4.75 7.46
N LYS A 56 -6.82 -3.73 6.64
CA LYS A 56 -8.13 -3.04 6.56
C LYS A 56 -9.25 -3.92 6.02
N LEU A 57 -8.95 -4.83 5.08
CA LEU A 57 -9.90 -5.85 4.63
C LEU A 57 -10.31 -6.79 5.76
N LYS A 58 -9.37 -7.17 6.63
CA LYS A 58 -9.67 -7.97 7.83
C LYS A 58 -10.53 -7.22 8.85
N ASP A 59 -10.40 -5.90 8.90
CA ASP A 59 -11.15 -5.00 9.77
C ASP A 59 -12.55 -4.63 9.22
N GLY A 60 -12.95 -5.19 8.06
CA GLY A 60 -14.25 -4.88 7.43
C GLY A 60 -14.36 -3.49 6.80
N LYS A 61 -13.26 -2.72 6.72
CA LYS A 61 -13.26 -1.33 6.21
C LYS A 61 -13.59 -1.20 4.71
N TYR A 62 -13.61 -2.31 4.00
CA TYR A 62 -13.91 -2.37 2.57
C TYR A 62 -15.15 -3.26 2.30
N GLU A 63 -15.94 -3.61 3.31
CA GLU A 63 -17.22 -4.31 3.11
C GLU A 63 -18.28 -3.40 2.53
#